data_AF-A0A285VIM2-F1
#
_entry.id   AF-A0A285VIM2-F1
#
_cell.length_a   1.000
_cell.length_b   1.000
_cell.length_c   1.000
_cell.angle_alpha   90.00
_cell.angle_beta   90.00
_cell.angle_gamma   90.00
#
_symmetry.space_group_name_H-M   'P 1'
#
loop_
_entity.id
_entity.type
_entity.pdbx_description
1 polymer ?
#
loop_
_entity_poly.entity_id
_entity_poly.type
_entity_poly.pdbx_seq_one_letter_code
_entity_poly.pdbx_strand_id
1 'polypeptide(L)'
;MSIRNALLELRNLNITSFQDSENFLQRFPPDMQETILAAVLLGRDHFHKEELRDDIPMDTSGILGLNFDEYPKKLYEIRGNIESYINSLIHCADNSNFNLDNIKTS
;
A
#
# COMPACT_ATOMS: atom_id res chain seq x y z
N MET A 1 14.68 3.70 -2.51
CA MET A 1 14.09 2.34 -2.36
C MET A 1 12.94 2.24 -3.35
N SER A 2 12.68 1.07 -3.96
CA SER A 2 11.51 0.89 -4.83
C SER A 2 10.23 0.69 -4.01
N ILE A 3 9.06 0.96 -4.59
CA ILE A 3 7.77 0.70 -3.93
C ILE A 3 7.61 -0.79 -3.66
N ARG A 4 7.98 -1.64 -4.62
CA ARG A 4 7.95 -3.10 -4.42
C ARG A 4 8.76 -3.53 -3.19
N ASN A 5 9.95 -2.97 -2.98
CA ASN A 5 10.78 -3.32 -1.82
C ASN A 5 10.19 -2.81 -0.50
N ALA A 6 9.65 -1.58 -0.49
CA ALA A 6 8.99 -1.03 0.69
C ALA A 6 7.75 -1.87 1.09
N LEU A 7 6.96 -2.33 0.11
CA LEU A 7 5.82 -3.21 0.35
C LEU A 7 6.25 -4.58 0.87
N LEU A 8 7.30 -5.18 0.30
CA LEU A 8 7.82 -6.45 0.80
C LEU A 8 8.36 -6.35 2.23
N GLU A 9 8.98 -5.22 2.58
CA GLU A 9 9.41 -4.95 3.95
C GLU A 9 8.21 -4.81 4.89
N LEU A 10 7.22 -4.00 4.50
CA LEU A 10 5.97 -3.80 5.25
C LEU A 10 5.21 -5.12 5.47
N ARG A 11 5.16 -5.98 4.45
CA ARG A 11 4.51 -7.30 4.52
C ARG A 11 5.10 -8.16 5.64
N ASN A 12 6.40 -8.08 5.85
CA ASN A 12 7.11 -8.90 6.84
C ASN A 12 7.22 -8.17 8.20
N LEU A 13 6.77 -6.92 8.29
CA LEU A 13 6.80 -6.14 9.52
C LEU A 13 5.67 -6.56 10.44
N ASN A 14 6.01 -7.05 11.63
CA ASN A 14 5.03 -7.32 12.67
C ASN A 14 4.61 -6.02 13.37
N ILE A 15 3.59 -5.35 12.83
CA ILE A 15 3.02 -4.13 13.43
C ILE A 15 2.19 -4.51 14.65
N THR A 16 2.70 -4.19 15.84
CA THR A 16 2.03 -4.46 17.11
C THR A 16 1.49 -3.19 17.78
N SER A 17 1.98 -2.02 17.35
CA SER A 17 1.62 -0.71 17.89
C SER A 17 1.48 0.35 16.80
N PHE A 18 0.82 1.47 17.12
CA PHE A 18 0.80 2.66 16.25
C PHE A 18 2.21 3.17 15.96
N GLN A 19 3.11 3.12 16.95
CA GLN A 19 4.50 3.55 16.81
C GLN A 19 5.24 2.74 15.75
N ASP A 20 4.93 1.46 15.57
CA ASP A 20 5.55 0.64 14.52
C ASP A 20 5.19 1.15 13.12
N SER A 21 3.92 1.53 12.91
CA SER A 21 3.45 2.12 11.66
C SER A 21 4.08 3.50 11.40
N GLU A 22 4.19 4.32 12.44
CA GLU A 22 4.84 5.63 12.35
C GLU A 22 6.33 5.49 12.01
N ASN A 23 7.06 4.67 12.78
CA ASN A 23 8.48 4.41 12.56
C ASN A 23 8.76 3.86 11.17
N PHE A 24 7.88 3.00 10.65
CA PHE A 24 8.01 2.48 9.30
C PHE A 24 7.86 3.58 8.25
N LEU A 25 6.77 4.36 8.31
CA LEU A 25 6.48 5.39 7.30
C LEU A 25 7.50 6.54 7.34
N GLN A 26 7.96 6.96 8.52
CA GLN A 26 8.95 8.04 8.67
C GLN A 26 10.31 7.77 8.01
N ARG A 27 10.58 6.53 7.58
CA ARG A 27 11.78 6.19 6.79
C ARG A 27 11.70 6.64 5.34
N PHE A 28 10.53 7.08 4.89
CA PHE A 28 10.24 7.41 3.50
C PHE A 28 9.86 8.89 3.37
N PRO A 29 10.17 9.51 2.22
CA PRO A 29 9.68 10.86 1.91
C PRO A 29 8.15 10.88 1.78
N PRO A 30 7.50 12.05 1.92
CA PRO A 30 6.04 12.12 2.04
C PRO A 30 5.25 11.50 0.87
N ASP A 31 5.71 11.74 -0.35
CA ASP A 31 5.17 11.16 -1.59
C ASP A 31 5.21 9.62 -1.58
N MET A 32 6.30 9.06 -1.07
CA MET A 32 6.47 7.62 -0.97
C MET A 32 5.62 7.01 0.14
N GLN A 33 5.38 7.73 1.25
CA GLN A 33 4.45 7.27 2.29
C GLN A 33 3.02 7.17 1.76
N GLU A 34 2.58 8.20 1.01
CA GLU A 34 1.29 8.20 0.34
C GLU A 34 1.19 7.02 -0.64
N THR A 35 2.20 6.85 -1.48
CA THR A 35 2.25 5.76 -2.48
C THR A 35 2.21 4.38 -1.82
N ILE A 36 2.92 4.18 -0.70
CA ILE A 36 2.87 2.93 0.07
C ILE A 36 1.45 2.67 0.57
N LEU A 37 0.81 3.66 1.22
CA LEU A 37 -0.54 3.48 1.76
C LEU A 37 -1.56 3.23 0.64
N ALA A 38 -1.48 4.00 -0.45
CA ALA A 38 -2.30 3.82 -1.64
C ALA A 38 -2.17 2.40 -2.20
N ALA A 39 -0.94 1.90 -2.35
CA ALA A 39 -0.68 0.57 -2.87
C ALA A 39 -1.28 -0.53 -1.98
N VAL A 40 -1.15 -0.42 -0.65
CA VAL A 40 -1.76 -1.38 0.27
C VAL A 40 -3.29 -1.39 0.13
N LEU A 41 -3.93 -0.22 0.01
CA LEU A 41 -5.38 -0.13 -0.17
C LEU A 41 -5.82 -0.61 -1.56
N LEU A 42 -5.01 -0.42 -2.60
CA LEU A 42 -5.26 -1.01 -3.90
C LEU A 42 -5.26 -2.55 -3.81
N GLY A 43 -4.34 -3.12 -3.06
CA GLY A 43 -4.31 -4.57 -2.77
C GLY A 43 -5.58 -5.07 -2.05
N ARG A 44 -6.18 -4.28 -1.17
CA ARG A 44 -7.48 -4.58 -0.55
C ARG A 44 -8.58 -4.67 -1.61
N ASP A 45 -8.64 -3.72 -2.52
CA ASP A 45 -9.69 -3.65 -3.54
C ASP A 45 -9.51 -4.75 -4.61
N HIS A 46 -8.29 -5.23 -4.75
CA HIS A 46 -7.92 -6.36 -5.60
C HIS A 46 -7.89 -7.72 -4.89
N PHE A 47 -8.30 -7.80 -3.61
CA PHE A 47 -8.15 -8.99 -2.78
C PHE A 47 -8.74 -10.28 -3.37
N HIS A 48 -9.77 -10.15 -4.22
CA HIS A 48 -10.44 -11.26 -4.92
C HIS A 48 -10.29 -11.17 -6.46
N LYS A 49 -9.25 -10.50 -6.94
CA LYS A 49 -8.94 -10.33 -8.35
C LYS A 49 -7.67 -11.10 -8.70
N GLU A 50 -7.58 -11.48 -9.96
CA GLU A 50 -6.40 -12.14 -10.53
C GLU A 50 -5.51 -11.16 -11.31
N GLU A 51 -6.02 -9.99 -11.67
CA GLU A 51 -5.32 -8.99 -12.48
C GLU A 51 -5.58 -7.58 -11.93
N LEU A 52 -4.65 -6.66 -12.18
CA LEU A 52 -4.90 -5.24 -12.00
C LEU A 52 -5.87 -4.78 -13.09
N ARG A 53 -6.90 -4.05 -12.66
CA ARG A 53 -7.90 -3.48 -13.56
C ARG A 53 -7.34 -2.18 -14.10
N ASP A 54 -7.05 -2.16 -15.38
CA ASP A 54 -6.60 -0.99 -16.13
C ASP A 54 -7.78 -0.09 -16.55
N ASP A 55 -9.00 -0.61 -16.48
CA ASP A 55 -10.26 0.09 -16.78
C ASP A 55 -10.79 0.96 -15.62
N ILE A 56 -10.21 0.84 -14.43
CA ILE A 56 -10.57 1.64 -13.26
C ILE A 56 -9.34 2.47 -12.85
N PRO A 57 -9.46 3.80 -12.73
CA PRO A 57 -8.40 4.62 -12.13
C PRO A 57 -8.00 4.04 -10.78
N MET A 58 -6.70 4.04 -10.44
CA MET A 58 -6.26 3.60 -9.11
C MET A 58 -7.08 4.33 -8.05
N ASP A 59 -7.93 3.59 -7.35
CA ASP A 59 -8.89 4.17 -6.43
C ASP A 59 -8.16 4.56 -5.14
N THR A 60 -7.64 5.79 -5.13
CA THR A 60 -7.05 6.40 -3.94
C THR A 60 -8.13 6.92 -2.99
N SER A 61 -9.44 6.69 -3.20
CA SER A 61 -10.50 7.14 -2.29
C SER A 61 -10.28 6.72 -0.84
N GLY A 62 -9.60 5.60 -0.62
CA GLY A 62 -9.23 5.13 0.72
C GLY A 62 -8.21 6.01 1.46
N ILE A 63 -7.47 6.85 0.74
CA ILE A 63 -6.56 7.89 1.26
C ILE A 63 -7.03 9.32 0.96
N LEU A 64 -8.02 9.48 0.08
CA LEU A 64 -8.51 10.78 -0.37
C LEU A 64 -9.20 11.50 0.80
N GLY A 65 -8.61 12.60 1.24
CA GLY A 65 -9.04 13.35 2.42
C GLY A 65 -8.33 12.99 3.73
N LEU A 66 -7.39 12.04 3.71
CA LEU A 66 -6.47 11.83 4.83
C LEU A 66 -5.34 12.87 4.77
N ASN A 67 -5.06 13.48 5.90
CA ASN A 67 -3.83 14.23 6.10
C ASN A 67 -2.65 13.27 6.30
N PHE A 68 -1.44 13.77 6.04
CA PHE A 68 -0.20 12.99 6.11
C PHE A 68 0.03 12.34 7.48
N ASP A 69 -0.34 13.04 8.56
CA ASP A 69 -0.28 12.56 9.94
C ASP A 69 -1.28 11.42 10.24
N GLU A 70 -2.26 11.20 9.36
CA GLU A 70 -3.24 10.11 9.49
C GLU A 70 -2.77 8.80 8.83
N TYR A 71 -1.71 8.83 8.03
CA TYR A 71 -1.22 7.62 7.34
C TYR A 71 -0.75 6.53 8.31
N PRO A 72 0.04 6.81 9.37
CA PRO A 72 0.40 5.80 10.34
C PRO A 72 -0.81 5.18 11.04
N LYS A 73 -1.83 6.00 11.34
CA LYS A 73 -3.07 5.54 11.97
C LYS A 73 -3.80 4.58 11.04
N LYS A 74 -3.95 4.95 9.77
CA LYS A 74 -4.63 4.11 8.78
C LYS A 74 -3.92 2.77 8.59
N LEU A 75 -2.59 2.81 8.50
CA LEU A 75 -1.76 1.61 8.37
C LEU A 75 -1.91 0.68 9.58
N TYR A 76 -1.91 1.25 10.80
CA TYR A 76 -2.14 0.50 12.03
C TYR A 76 -3.55 -0.12 12.07
N GLU A 77 -4.59 0.61 11.64
CA GLU A 77 -5.97 0.10 11.59
C GLU A 77 -6.11 -1.14 10.70
N ILE A 78 -5.41 -1.17 9.56
CA ILE A 78 -5.48 -2.27 8.58
C ILE A 78 -4.45 -3.38 8.81
N ARG A 79 -3.61 -3.28 9.85
CA ARG A 79 -2.45 -4.16 10.08
C ARG A 79 -2.73 -5.67 9.99
N GLY A 80 -3.91 -6.11 10.43
CA GLY A 80 -4.29 -7.53 10.40
C GLY A 80 -4.46 -8.12 8.99
N ASN A 81 -4.57 -7.26 7.97
CA ASN A 81 -4.76 -7.68 6.58
C ASN A 81 -3.63 -7.21 5.64
N ILE A 82 -2.60 -6.53 6.14
CA ILE A 82 -1.52 -5.95 5.31
C ILE A 82 -0.87 -7.03 4.44
N GLU A 83 -0.55 -8.18 5.02
CA GLU A 83 0.06 -9.28 4.28
C GLU A 83 -0.82 -9.73 3.11
N SER A 84 -2.09 -9.97 3.40
CA SER A 84 -3.10 -10.39 2.43
C SER A 84 -3.29 -9.36 1.31
N TYR A 85 -3.33 -8.07 1.63
CA TYR A 85 -3.48 -7.01 0.64
C TYR A 85 -2.24 -6.88 -0.25
N ILE A 86 -1.04 -6.93 0.34
CA ILE A 86 0.20 -6.84 -0.43
C ILE A 86 0.38 -8.06 -1.34
N ASN A 87 0.07 -9.27 -0.85
CA ASN A 87 0.14 -10.48 -1.68
C ASN A 87 -0.83 -10.41 -2.87
N SER A 88 -2.06 -9.93 -2.64
CA SER A 88 -3.02 -9.74 -3.73
C SER A 88 -2.54 -8.70 -4.75
N LEU A 89 -2.01 -7.56 -4.29
CA LEU A 89 -1.46 -6.54 -5.18
C LEU A 89 -0.33 -7.10 -6.05
N ILE A 90 0.62 -7.80 -5.44
CA ILE A 90 1.76 -8.39 -6.15
C ILE A 90 1.28 -9.42 -7.18
N HIS A 91 0.35 -10.30 -6.78
CA HIS A 91 -0.24 -11.30 -7.68
C HIS A 91 -0.91 -10.64 -8.90
N CYS A 92 -1.76 -9.65 -8.67
CA CYS A 92 -2.42 -8.91 -9.73
C CYS A 92 -1.42 -8.17 -10.63
N ALA A 93 -0.40 -7.53 -10.05
CA ALA A 93 0.61 -6.80 -10.81
C ALA A 93 1.46 -7.73 -11.67
N ASP A 94 1.87 -8.88 -11.12
CA ASP A 94 2.67 -9.87 -11.85
C ASP A 94 1.84 -10.48 -13.01
N ASN A 95 0.56 -10.81 -12.79
CA ASN A 95 -0.33 -11.31 -13.86
C ASN A 95 -0.58 -10.28 -14.96
N SER A 96 -0.69 -9.00 -14.60
CA SER A 96 -0.88 -7.91 -15.58
C SER A 96 0.43 -7.39 -16.19
N ASN A 97 1.60 -7.96 -15.86
CA ASN A 97 2.92 -7.41 -16.20
C ASN A 97 3.09 -5.91 -15.82
N PHE A 98 2.42 -5.48 -14.75
CA PHE A 98 2.44 -4.11 -14.29
C PHE A 98 3.62 -3.87 -13.33
N ASN A 99 4.40 -2.82 -13.60
CA ASN A 99 5.47 -2.42 -12.68
C ASN A 99 4.89 -1.57 -11.54
N LEU A 100 4.92 -2.09 -10.31
CA LEU A 100 4.47 -1.39 -9.11
C LEU A 100 5.18 -0.05 -8.85
N ASP A 101 6.39 0.15 -9.37
CA ASP A 101 7.09 1.44 -9.27
C ASP A 101 6.45 2.53 -10.15
N ASN A 102 5.50 2.17 -11.02
CA ASN A 102 4.72 3.10 -11.82
C ASN A 102 3.44 3.58 -11.12
N ILE A 103 3.15 3.14 -9.89
CA ILE A 103 2.05 3.71 -9.10
C ILE A 103 2.36 5.18 -8.88
N LYS A 104 1.45 6.06 -9.31
CA LYS A 104 1.53 7.50 -9.09
C LYS A 104 0.31 7.92 -8.28
N THR A 105 0.54 8.55 -7.14
CA THR A 105 -0.48 9.31 -6.43
C THR A 105 -0.55 10.71 -7.03
N SER A 106 -1.75 11.29 -7.07
CA SER A 106 -2.08 12.51 -7.83
C SER A 106 -2.04 13.76 -6.96
#